data_AF-A0AB37UWL2-F1
#
_entry.id   AF-A0AB37UWL2-F1
#
_cell.length_a   1.000
_cell.length_b   1.000
_cell.length_c   1.000
_cell.angle_alpha   90.00
_cell.angle_beta   90.00
_cell.angle_gamma   90.00
#
_symmetry.space_group_name_H-M   'P 1'
#
loop_
_entity.id
_entity.type
_entity.pdbx_description
1 polymer ?
#
loop_
_entity_poly.entity_id
_entity_poly.type
_entity_poly.pdbx_seq_one_letter_code
_entity_poly.pdbx_strand_id
1 'polypeptide(L)' 'KLLEEAKESLKAYKDCLSQARNEEERRACEKLLTTEARKLLEQEVKNSVKAYLDCVSRARNEKEKKECEKL' A
#
# COMPACT_ATOMS: atom_id res chain seq x y z
N LYS A 1 18.81 3.88 -11.77
CA LYS A 1 18.09 2.67 -12.23
C LYS A 1 17.30 2.02 -11.10
N LEU A 2 17.97 1.50 -10.06
CA LEU A 2 17.32 0.82 -8.92
C LEU A 2 16.19 1.61 -8.22
N LEU A 3 16.37 2.92 -8.02
CA LEU A 3 15.34 3.77 -7.41
C LEU A 3 14.06 3.87 -8.26
N GLU A 4 14.21 3.86 -9.58
CA GLU A 4 13.08 4.03 -10.50
C GLU A 4 12.31 2.72 -10.65
N GLU A 5 13.01 1.58 -10.72
CA GLU A 5 12.41 0.24 -10.66
C GLU A 5 11.67 0.01 -9.33
N ALA A 6 12.21 0.51 -8.23
CA ALA A 6 11.56 0.42 -6.92
C ALA A 6 10.28 1.28 -6.84
N LYS A 7 10.28 2.48 -7.43
CA LYS A 7 9.08 3.33 -7.52
C LYS A 7 8.00 2.73 -8.42
N GLU A 8 8.38 2.12 -9.53
CA GLU A 8 7.42 1.44 -10.42
C GLU A 8 6.80 0.21 -9.74
N SER A 9 7.61 -0.59 -9.05
CA SER A 9 7.15 -1.72 -8.25
C SER A 9 6.21 -1.28 -7.11
N LEU A 10 6.52 -0.15 -6.44
CA LEU A 10 5.64 0.48 -5.46
C LEU A 10 4.30 0.94 -6.04
N LYS A 11 4.33 1.53 -7.24
CA LYS A 11 3.12 1.98 -7.94
C LYS A 11 2.22 0.79 -8.27
N ALA A 12 2.79 -0.27 -8.86
CA ALA A 12 2.07 -1.49 -9.18
C ALA A 12 1.45 -2.16 -7.94
N TYR A 13 2.18 -2.15 -6.82
CA TYR A 13 1.68 -2.64 -5.54
C TYR A 13 0.46 -1.84 -5.04
N LYS A 14 0.53 -0.50 -5.08
CA LYS A 14 -0.59 0.37 -4.67
C LYS A 14 -1.82 0.21 -5.56
N ASP A 15 -1.62 0.13 -6.87
CA ASP A 15 -2.70 -0.08 -7.84
C ASP A 15 -3.38 -1.45 -7.61
N CYS A 16 -2.57 -2.50 -7.38
CA CYS A 16 -3.09 -3.83 -7.05
C CYS A 16 -3.86 -3.83 -5.72
N LEU A 17 -3.33 -3.19 -4.68
CA LEU A 17 -4.01 -3.08 -3.38
C LEU A 17 -5.35 -2.33 -3.46
N SER A 18 -5.45 -1.30 -4.29
CA SER A 18 -6.69 -0.56 -4.51
C SER A 18 -7.79 -1.44 -5.11
N GLN A 19 -7.41 -2.46 -5.88
CA GLN A 19 -8.34 -3.40 -6.51
C GLN A 19 -8.59 -4.65 -5.67
N ALA A 20 -7.69 -4.98 -4.72
CA ALA A 20 -7.76 -6.17 -3.90
C ALA A 20 -8.93 -6.14 -2.90
N ARG A 21 -9.82 -7.12 -3.00
CA ARG A 21 -11.04 -7.28 -2.18
C ARG A 21 -10.88 -8.24 -1.01
N ASN A 22 -9.87 -9.11 -1.06
CA ASN A 22 -9.62 -10.15 -0.05
C ASN A 22 -8.12 -10.26 0.27
N GLU A 23 -7.79 -11.01 1.33
CA GLU A 23 -6.40 -11.17 1.78
C GLU A 23 -5.52 -11.94 0.79
N GLU A 24 -6.12 -12.83 0.00
CA GLU A 24 -5.38 -13.62 -1.01
C GLU A 24 -4.87 -12.72 -2.14
N GLU A 25 -5.72 -11.81 -2.63
CA GLU A 25 -5.37 -10.78 -3.62
C GLU A 25 -4.32 -9.82 -3.06
N ARG A 26 -4.45 -9.41 -1.79
CA ARG A 26 -3.43 -8.56 -1.14
C ARG A 26 -2.06 -9.25 -1.07
N ARG A 27 -2.01 -10.55 -0.74
CA ARG A 27 -0.77 -11.34 -0.77
C ARG A 27 -0.20 -11.49 -2.17
N ALA A 28 -1.06 -11.54 -3.20
CA ALA A 28 -0.61 -11.53 -4.59
C ALA A 28 0.01 -10.18 -4.95
N CYS A 29 -0.55 -9.06 -4.48
CA CYS A 29 0.03 -7.73 -4.67
C CYS A 29 1.42 -7.61 -4.03
N GLU A 30 1.63 -8.16 -2.82
CA GLU A 30 2.94 -8.13 -2.16
C GLU A 30 4.03 -8.82 -2.99
N LYS A 31 3.68 -9.84 -3.80
CA LYS A 31 4.64 -10.50 -4.68
C LYS A 31 5.16 -9.59 -5.81
N LEU A 32 4.46 -8.49 -6.10
CA LEU A 32 4.90 -7.47 -7.08
C LEU A 32 6.01 -6.57 -6.53
N LEU A 33 6.21 -6.56 -5.21
CA LEU A 33 7.25 -5.77 -4.56
C LEU A 33 8.61 -6.44 -4.66
N THR A 34 9.55 -5.74 -5.29
CA THR A 34 10.98 -6.11 -5.25
C THR A 34 11.57 -5.82 -3.86
N THR A 35 12.67 -6.48 -3.51
CA THR A 35 13.35 -6.25 -2.22
C THR A 35 13.70 -4.77 -1.99
N GLU A 36 14.08 -4.06 -3.05
CA GLU A 36 14.41 -2.64 -2.98
C GLU A 36 13.15 -1.78 -2.81
N ALA A 37 12.06 -2.12 -3.50
CA ALA A 37 10.74 -1.50 -3.30
C ALA A 37 10.19 -1.74 -1.90
N ARG A 38 10.42 -2.92 -1.29
CA ARG A 38 10.04 -3.21 0.10
C ARG A 38 10.80 -2.34 1.08
N LYS A 39 12.11 -2.21 0.93
CA LYS A 39 12.92 -1.31 1.77
C LYS A 39 12.50 0.14 1.63
N LEU A 40 12.21 0.59 0.41
CA LEU A 40 11.67 1.92 0.15
C LEU A 40 10.28 2.10 0.73
N LEU A 41 9.41 1.08 0.63
CA LEU A 41 8.10 1.06 1.29
C LEU A 41 8.30 1.21 2.80
N GLU A 42 9.15 0.42 3.44
CA GLU A 42 9.42 0.52 4.88
C GLU A 42 10.00 1.88 5.31
N GLN A 43 10.70 2.58 4.42
CA GLN A 43 11.19 3.94 4.67
C GLN A 43 10.10 5.01 4.49
N GLU A 44 9.30 4.93 3.42
CA GLU A 44 8.22 5.87 3.08
C GLU A 44 6.97 5.69 3.97
N VAL A 45 6.64 4.43 4.31
CA VAL A 45 5.44 4.04 5.06
C VAL A 45 5.51 4.38 6.54
N LYS A 46 6.71 4.68 7.07
CA LYS A 46 6.91 4.95 8.50
C LYS A 46 6.00 6.03 9.06
N ASN A 47 5.54 6.99 8.24
CA ASN A 47 4.64 8.06 8.69
C ASN A 47 3.32 8.14 7.89
N SER A 48 3.36 8.17 6.56
CA SER A 48 2.17 8.43 5.72
C SER A 48 1.21 7.23 5.67
N VAL A 49 1.74 6.07 5.30
CA VAL A 49 0.91 4.87 5.13
C VAL A 49 0.58 4.24 6.48
N LYS A 50 1.39 4.43 7.52
CA LYS A 50 1.00 4.06 8.89
C LYS A 50 -0.28 4.79 9.31
N ALA A 51 -0.37 6.11 9.08
CA ALA A 51 -1.57 6.89 9.39
C ALA A 51 -2.78 6.43 8.56
N TYR A 52 -2.56 6.18 7.26
CA TYR A 52 -3.59 5.63 6.37
C TYR A 52 -4.07 4.25 6.84
N LEU A 53 -3.16 3.32 7.13
CA LEU A 53 -3.46 1.96 7.58
C LEU A 53 -4.10 1.93 8.96
N ASP A 54 -3.63 2.77 9.90
CA ASP A 54 -4.24 2.93 11.22
C ASP A 54 -5.67 3.48 11.09
N CYS A 55 -5.92 4.39 10.16
CA CYS A 55 -7.26 4.89 9.86
C CYS A 55 -8.14 3.80 9.24
N VAL A 56 -7.67 3.14 8.17
CA VAL A 56 -8.43 2.10 7.46
C VAL A 56 -8.72 0.90 8.36
N SER A 57 -7.81 0.56 9.29
CA SER A 57 -8.02 -0.50 10.28
C SER A 57 -9.06 -0.15 11.34
N ARG A 58 -9.33 1.14 11.58
CA ARG A 58 -10.37 1.62 12.50
C ARG A 58 -11.71 1.85 11.80
N ALA A 59 -11.69 2.00 10.48
CA ALA A 59 -12.88 2.19 9.66
C ALA A 59 -13.76 0.92 9.62
N ARG A 60 -15.02 1.06 10.03
CA ARG A 60 -16.04 0.02 10.12
C ARG A 60 -16.90 -0.09 8.85
N ASN A 61 -16.83 0.91 7.98
CA ASN A 61 -17.63 0.99 6.75
C ASN A 61 -16.85 1.64 5.60
N GLU A 62 -17.35 1.49 4.37
CA GLU A 62 -16.68 2.03 3.18
C GLU A 62 -16.56 3.56 3.16
N LYS A 63 -17.50 4.27 3.82
CA LYS A 63 -17.45 5.72 3.92
C LYS A 63 -16.26 6.17 4.77
N GLU A 64 -16.02 5.51 5.90
CA GLU A 64 -14.86 5.76 6.77
C GLU A 64 -13.56 5.38 6.08
N LYS A 65 -13.53 4.28 5.30
CA LYS A 65 -12.35 3.94 4.48
C LYS A 65 -12.04 5.01 3.44
N LYS A 66 -13.06 5.60 2.79
CA LYS A 66 -12.90 6.72 1.85
C LYS A 66 -12.42 8.00 2.51
N GLU A 67 -12.75 8.25 3.77
CA GLU A 67 -12.17 9.37 4.52
C GLU A 67 -10.69 9.13 4.84
N CYS A 68 -10.28 7.88 5.05
CA CYS A 68 -8.87 7.55 5.19
C CYS A 68 -8.08 7.75 3.89
N GLU A 69 -8.70 7.58 2.72
CA GLU A 69 -8.09 7.89 1.40
C GLU A 69 -7.80 9.38 1.19
N LYS A 70 -8.28 10.25 2.09
CA LYS A 70 -8.01 11.70 2.10
C LYS A 70 -6.89 12.10 3.07
N LEU A 71 -6.34 11.17 3.87
CA LEU A 71 -5.16 11.35 4.73
C LEU A 71 -3.86 11.19 3.94
#